data_AF-A0A6I4YKY6-F1
#
_entry.id   AF-A0A6I4YKY6-F1
#
_cell.length_a   1.000
_cell.length_b   1.000
_cell.length_c   1.000
_cell.angle_alpha   90.00
_cell.angle_beta   90.00
_cell.angle_gamma   90.00
#
_symmetry.space_group_name_H-M   'P 1'
#
loop_
_entity.id
_entity.type
_entity.pdbx_description
1 polymer ?
#
loop_
_entity_poly.entity_id
_entity_poly.type
_entity_poly.pdbx_seq_one_letter_code
_entity_poly.pdbx_strand_id
1 'polypeptide(L)'
;MRLPTLLLPLLLGAALAAPAPTPVQPGQTWTLSATTFDGEVLSTALRLTAAPPAPTAPGTYRADRGSLLVDVQADTLIALDLKDAREGGLGLACALRLSTLGQAIAGRTGATGVLASGPLTDLPAALERALAVLDVTRTPQEQADAARELRLGQCTLTLAPTP
;
A
#
# COMPACT_ATOMS: atom_id res chain seq x y z
N MET A 1 -37.08 -27.65 -45.97
CA MET A 1 -35.99 -26.73 -45.61
C MET A 1 -36.18 -26.28 -44.16
N ARG A 2 -35.18 -26.55 -43.31
CA ARG A 2 -34.79 -25.90 -42.04
C ARG A 2 -35.84 -25.69 -40.92
N LEU A 3 -35.76 -26.54 -39.87
CA LEU A 3 -35.73 -26.12 -38.44
C LEU A 3 -34.37 -25.39 -38.16
N PRO A 4 -34.11 -24.65 -37.04
CA PRO A 4 -34.64 -24.86 -35.67
C PRO A 4 -34.79 -23.61 -34.73
N THR A 5 -35.36 -23.87 -33.54
CA THR A 5 -34.94 -23.46 -32.18
C THR A 5 -33.99 -22.27 -31.98
N LEU A 6 -34.36 -21.32 -31.11
CA LEU A 6 -33.49 -20.57 -30.16
C LEU A 6 -34.39 -19.53 -29.45
N LEU A 7 -34.27 -19.19 -28.17
CA LEU A 7 -33.58 -19.71 -27.00
C LEU A 7 -34.12 -18.82 -25.87
N LEU A 8 -34.54 -19.41 -24.75
CA LEU A 8 -34.92 -18.67 -23.55
C LEU A 8 -33.67 -17.90 -23.05
N PRO A 9 -33.67 -16.57 -22.92
CA PRO A 9 -32.50 -15.88 -22.39
C PRO A 9 -32.46 -16.14 -20.87
N LEU A 10 -31.48 -16.95 -20.46
CA LEU A 10 -31.00 -17.02 -19.08
C LEU A 10 -30.57 -15.62 -18.64
N LEU A 11 -31.44 -14.97 -17.87
CA LEU A 11 -31.12 -13.80 -17.06
C LEU A 11 -30.16 -14.25 -15.94
N LEU A 12 -28.87 -14.42 -16.26
CA LEU A 12 -27.82 -14.39 -15.26
C LEU A 12 -27.70 -12.93 -14.79
N GLY A 13 -28.46 -12.61 -13.75
CA GLY A 13 -28.20 -11.43 -12.94
C GLY A 13 -26.82 -11.59 -12.32
N ALA A 14 -25.83 -10.92 -12.92
CA ALA A 14 -24.57 -10.66 -12.24
C ALA A 14 -24.90 -9.82 -11.01
N ALA A 15 -25.01 -10.46 -9.85
CA ALA A 15 -25.01 -9.77 -8.58
C ALA A 15 -23.69 -8.98 -8.54
N LEU A 16 -23.79 -7.66 -8.68
CA LEU A 16 -22.68 -6.74 -8.45
C LEU A 16 -22.24 -6.94 -6.99
N ALA A 17 -21.25 -7.81 -6.78
CA ALA A 17 -20.63 -7.98 -5.49
C ALA A 17 -20.06 -6.60 -5.10
N ALA A 18 -20.55 -6.04 -4.00
CA ALA A 18 -19.96 -4.83 -3.46
C ALA A 18 -18.46 -5.06 -3.23
N PRO A 19 -17.59 -4.09 -3.56
CA PRO A 19 -16.17 -4.24 -3.31
C PRO A 19 -15.95 -4.50 -1.83
N ALA A 20 -15.09 -5.47 -1.51
CA ALA A 20 -14.77 -5.78 -0.13
C ALA A 20 -14.27 -4.51 0.58
N PRO A 21 -14.71 -4.24 1.82
CA PRO A 21 -14.29 -3.05 2.55
C PRO A 21 -12.76 -3.05 2.74
N THR A 22 -12.13 -1.89 2.53
CA THR A 22 -10.69 -1.76 2.73
C THR A 22 -10.35 -1.92 4.22
N PRO A 23 -9.28 -2.65 4.57
CA PRO A 23 -8.88 -2.83 5.98
C PRO A 23 -8.39 -1.53 6.64
N VAL A 24 -8.17 -0.48 5.84
CA VAL A 24 -7.72 0.85 6.26
C VAL A 24 -8.95 1.71 6.59
N GLN A 25 -8.97 2.28 7.80
CA GLN A 25 -10.09 3.06 8.34
C GLN A 25 -9.58 4.25 9.19
N PRO A 26 -10.30 5.39 9.23
CA PRO A 26 -9.99 6.47 10.17
C PRO A 26 -9.96 5.99 11.62
N GLY A 27 -9.14 6.65 12.46
CA GLY A 27 -8.95 6.30 13.87
C GLY A 27 -7.88 5.22 14.11
N GLN A 28 -7.51 4.44 13.08
CA GLN A 28 -6.41 3.49 13.17
C GLN A 28 -5.06 4.18 13.37
N THR A 29 -4.15 3.50 14.04
CA THR A 29 -2.74 3.89 14.12
C THR A 29 -1.91 2.78 13.48
N TRP A 30 -1.07 3.15 12.52
CA TRP A 30 -0.19 2.24 11.81
C TRP A 30 1.26 2.55 12.17
N THR A 31 2.02 1.54 12.54
CA THR A 31 3.47 1.67 12.74
C THR A 31 4.17 1.36 11.42
N LEU A 32 4.94 2.33 10.93
CA LEU A 32 5.89 2.17 9.83
C LEU A 32 7.28 1.94 10.42
N SER A 33 7.79 0.71 10.30
CA SER A 33 9.18 0.39 10.56
C SER A 33 9.94 0.38 9.24
N ALA A 34 11.08 1.05 9.19
CA ALA A 34 11.83 1.30 7.97
C ALA A 34 13.31 1.04 8.20
N THR A 35 13.96 0.38 7.24
CA THR A 35 15.41 0.27 7.14
C THR A 35 15.81 0.85 5.80
N THR A 36 16.53 1.98 5.80
CA THR A 36 17.00 2.62 4.56
C THR A 36 18.04 1.75 3.86
N PHE A 37 18.35 2.07 2.61
CA PHE A 37 19.40 1.36 1.87
C PHE A 37 20.76 1.43 2.58
N ASP A 38 21.08 2.56 3.20
CA ASP A 38 22.34 2.76 3.94
C ASP A 38 22.31 2.13 5.34
N GLY A 39 21.23 1.44 5.72
CA GLY A 39 21.10 0.70 6.98
C GLY A 39 20.58 1.51 8.16
N GLU A 40 20.11 2.73 7.94
CA GLU A 40 19.45 3.52 8.99
C GLU A 40 18.10 2.92 9.34
N VAL A 41 17.82 2.73 10.63
CA VAL A 41 16.56 2.16 11.13
C VAL A 41 15.69 3.27 11.70
N LEU A 42 14.47 3.38 11.19
CA LEU A 42 13.48 4.39 11.54
C LEU A 42 12.17 3.69 11.93
N SER A 43 11.44 4.27 12.88
CA SER A 43 10.10 3.80 13.24
C SER A 43 9.19 4.97 13.55
N THR A 44 8.06 5.05 12.85
CA THR A 44 7.09 6.14 13.03
C THR A 44 5.67 5.60 13.13
N ALA A 45 4.80 6.38 13.77
CA ALA A 45 3.37 6.08 13.88
C ALA A 45 2.58 7.02 12.99
N LEU A 46 1.70 6.47 12.17
CA LEU A 46 0.75 7.17 11.31
C LEU A 46 -0.65 7.00 11.89
N ARG A 47 -1.17 8.05 12.52
CA ARG A 47 -2.55 8.07 13.03
C ARG A 47 -3.49 8.57 11.96
N LEU A 48 -4.37 7.71 11.46
CA LEU A 48 -5.33 8.05 10.41
C LEU A 48 -6.42 8.96 10.96
N THR A 49 -6.57 10.14 10.36
CA THR A 49 -7.48 11.19 10.81
C THR A 49 -8.71 11.32 9.92
N ALA A 50 -8.58 11.04 8.62
CA ALA A 50 -9.67 11.18 7.67
C ALA A 50 -9.60 10.16 6.54
N ALA A 51 -10.76 9.68 6.10
CA ALA A 51 -10.94 8.89 4.89
C ALA A 51 -11.02 9.79 3.64
N PRO A 52 -10.85 9.25 2.43
CA PRO A 52 -11.19 9.98 1.21
C PRO A 52 -12.69 10.37 1.20
N PRO A 53 -13.06 11.52 0.62
CA PRO A 53 -14.43 12.04 0.65
C PRO A 53 -15.43 11.19 -0.14
N ALA A 54 -14.94 10.33 -1.03
CA ALA A 54 -15.72 9.36 -1.78
C ALA A 54 -14.92 8.05 -1.87
N PRO A 55 -15.57 6.89 -2.08
CA PRO A 55 -14.88 5.63 -2.32
C PRO A 55 -14.22 5.66 -3.71
N THR A 56 -13.00 6.19 -3.78
CA THR A 56 -12.19 6.25 -5.00
C THR A 56 -11.03 5.27 -4.92
N ALA A 57 -10.56 4.82 -6.08
CA ALA A 57 -9.28 4.13 -6.25
C ALA A 57 -8.40 4.99 -7.19
N PRO A 58 -7.22 5.47 -6.75
CA PRO A 58 -6.71 5.38 -5.38
C PRO A 58 -7.53 6.20 -4.37
N GLY A 59 -7.64 5.69 -3.14
CA GLY A 59 -8.22 6.38 -1.99
C GLY A 59 -7.11 6.90 -1.08
N THR A 60 -7.18 8.18 -0.69
CA THR A 60 -6.18 8.79 0.20
C THR A 60 -6.74 8.96 1.62
N TYR A 61 -6.18 8.20 2.56
CA TYR A 61 -6.44 8.32 3.99
C TYR A 61 -5.40 9.26 4.59
N ARG A 62 -5.84 10.39 5.16
CA ARG A 62 -4.91 11.35 5.79
C ARG A 62 -4.44 10.81 7.13
N ALA A 63 -3.17 11.04 7.44
CA ALA A 63 -2.57 10.80 8.73
C ALA A 63 -2.04 12.11 9.32
N ASP A 64 -1.69 12.09 10.61
CA ASP A 64 -1.04 13.19 11.32
C ASP A 64 0.35 13.56 10.75
N ARG A 65 1.11 12.57 10.26
CA ARG A 65 2.46 12.78 9.67
C ARG A 65 2.53 12.60 8.15
N GLY A 66 1.42 12.27 7.50
CA GLY A 66 1.40 11.99 6.07
C GLY A 66 0.08 11.39 5.60
N SER A 67 0.12 10.28 4.86
CA SER A 67 -1.06 9.65 4.28
C SER A 67 -0.86 8.15 4.02
N LEU A 68 -1.94 7.39 3.98
CA LEU A 68 -2.00 6.08 3.34
C LEU A 68 -2.77 6.20 2.02
N LEU A 69 -2.13 5.83 0.91
CA LEU A 69 -2.78 5.73 -0.40
C LEU A 69 -3.11 4.28 -0.65
N VAL A 70 -4.36 3.99 -0.96
CA VAL A 70 -4.87 2.63 -1.18
C VAL A 70 -5.44 2.53 -2.58
N ASP A 71 -4.84 1.69 -3.41
CA ASP A 71 -5.34 1.36 -4.74
C ASP A 71 -5.73 -0.11 -4.78
N VAL A 72 -7.03 -0.37 -4.67
CA VAL A 72 -7.59 -1.73 -4.73
C VAL A 72 -7.52 -2.33 -6.13
N GLN A 73 -7.47 -1.51 -7.18
CA GLN A 73 -7.40 -1.98 -8.57
C GLN A 73 -5.98 -2.41 -8.92
N ALA A 74 -4.99 -1.69 -8.41
CA ALA A 74 -3.57 -1.99 -8.58
C ALA A 74 -2.97 -2.90 -7.49
N ASP A 75 -3.78 -3.45 -6.57
CA ASP A 75 -3.33 -4.22 -5.40
C ASP A 75 -2.18 -3.54 -4.63
N THR A 76 -2.24 -2.22 -4.45
CA THR A 76 -1.13 -1.43 -3.92
C THR A 76 -1.57 -0.58 -2.73
N LEU A 77 -0.71 -0.52 -1.71
CA LEU A 77 -0.79 0.45 -0.63
C LEU A 77 0.55 1.20 -0.50
N ILE A 78 0.47 2.51 -0.31
CA ILE A 78 1.63 3.36 -0.03
C ILE A 78 1.41 4.08 1.30
N ALA A 79 2.23 3.80 2.29
CA ALA A 79 2.27 4.57 3.53
C ALA A 79 3.35 5.66 3.43
N LEU A 80 2.93 6.92 3.52
CA LEU A 80 3.78 8.10 3.46
C LEU A 80 3.94 8.72 4.85
N ASP A 81 5.18 8.91 5.28
CA ASP A 81 5.56 9.84 6.35
C ASP A 81 6.41 10.96 5.74
N LEU A 82 5.89 12.18 5.79
CA LEU A 82 6.52 13.35 5.17
C LEU A 82 6.84 14.43 6.20
N LYS A 83 6.66 14.17 7.49
CA LYS A 83 6.79 15.21 8.51
C LYS A 83 8.22 15.74 8.56
N ASP A 84 9.19 14.85 8.73
CA ASP A 84 10.59 15.24 8.89
C ASP A 84 11.13 15.83 7.57
N ALA A 85 10.70 15.30 6.42
CA ALA A 85 11.03 15.80 5.10
C ALA A 85 10.66 17.28 4.87
N ARG A 86 9.53 17.73 5.44
CA ARG A 86 9.09 19.14 5.37
C ARG A 86 9.98 20.07 6.19
N GLU A 87 10.73 19.52 7.13
CA GLU A 87 11.68 20.22 8.00
C GLU A 87 13.14 20.05 7.51
N GLY A 88 13.33 19.51 6.29
CA GLY A 88 14.65 19.29 5.68
C GLY A 88 15.26 17.92 5.95
N GLY A 89 14.55 17.02 6.63
CA GLY A 89 14.93 15.64 6.86
C GLY A 89 14.52 14.69 5.72
N LEU A 90 14.30 13.42 6.07
CA LEU A 90 13.89 12.37 5.14
C LEU A 90 12.37 12.20 5.11
N GLY A 91 11.83 12.00 3.91
CA GLY A 91 10.50 11.43 3.71
C GLY A 91 10.61 9.93 3.53
N LEU A 92 9.60 9.22 4.02
CA LEU A 92 9.48 7.77 3.93
C LEU A 92 8.24 7.41 3.13
N ALA A 93 8.40 6.52 2.16
CA ALA A 93 7.31 5.96 1.39
C ALA A 93 7.46 4.43 1.34
N CYS A 94 6.61 3.75 2.11
CA CYS A 94 6.57 2.30 2.14
C CYS A 94 5.50 1.80 1.17
N ALA A 95 5.95 1.22 0.05
CA ALA A 95 5.07 0.62 -0.94
C ALA A 95 4.96 -0.90 -0.68
N LEU A 96 3.73 -1.41 -0.61
CA LEU A 96 3.45 -2.83 -0.40
C LEU A 96 2.22 -3.28 -1.19
N ARG A 97 2.08 -4.59 -1.36
CA ARG A 97 0.89 -5.18 -1.97
C ARG A 97 -0.27 -5.18 -0.97
N LEU A 98 -1.45 -4.73 -1.39
CA LEU A 98 -2.61 -4.67 -0.48
C LEU A 98 -3.03 -6.07 -0.01
N SER A 99 -2.89 -7.08 -0.86
CA SER A 99 -3.11 -8.49 -0.54
C SER A 99 -2.25 -9.02 0.61
N THR A 100 -0.99 -8.57 0.76
CA THR A 100 -0.13 -8.97 1.87
C THR A 100 -0.54 -8.30 3.18
N LEU A 101 -1.12 -7.09 3.12
CA LEU A 101 -1.68 -6.41 4.28
C LEU A 101 -2.85 -7.17 4.90
N GLY A 102 -3.79 -7.63 4.07
CA GLY A 102 -4.95 -8.41 4.56
C GLY A 102 -4.52 -9.68 5.30
N GLN A 103 -3.54 -10.39 4.76
CA GLN A 103 -2.94 -11.57 5.39
C GLN A 103 -2.21 -11.21 6.70
N ALA A 104 -1.46 -10.10 6.68
CA ALA A 104 -0.71 -9.65 7.85
C ALA A 104 -1.62 -9.28 9.02
N ILE A 105 -2.69 -8.53 8.77
CA ILE A 105 -3.69 -8.18 9.81
C ILE A 105 -4.33 -9.46 10.37
N ALA A 106 -4.77 -10.39 9.50
CA ALA A 106 -5.37 -11.64 9.95
C ALA A 106 -4.41 -12.51 10.78
N GLY A 107 -3.13 -12.53 10.39
CA GLY A 107 -2.05 -13.22 11.09
C GLY A 107 -1.49 -12.46 12.31
N ARG A 108 -1.95 -11.23 12.56
CA ARG A 108 -1.38 -10.30 13.56
C ARG A 108 0.13 -10.08 13.36
N THR A 109 0.56 -10.06 12.11
CA THR A 109 1.92 -9.73 11.67
C THR A 109 1.94 -8.38 10.96
N GLY A 110 3.14 -7.86 10.69
CA GLY A 110 3.33 -6.68 9.84
C GLY A 110 3.41 -7.07 8.36
N ALA A 111 3.00 -6.17 7.47
CA ALA A 111 3.13 -6.32 6.02
C ALA A 111 4.44 -5.72 5.53
N THR A 112 5.29 -6.53 4.92
CA THR A 112 6.60 -6.09 4.40
C THR A 112 6.45 -5.45 3.01
N GLY A 113 7.20 -4.38 2.78
CA GLY A 113 7.20 -3.60 1.55
C GLY A 113 8.60 -3.13 1.15
N VAL A 114 8.65 -2.36 0.07
CA VAL A 114 9.84 -1.66 -0.42
C VAL A 114 9.79 -0.23 0.10
N LEU A 115 10.90 0.24 0.67
CA LEU A 115 11.02 1.61 1.17
C LEU A 115 11.71 2.49 0.13
N ALA A 116 11.01 3.52 -0.30
CA ALA A 116 11.64 4.72 -0.85
C ALA A 116 11.86 5.71 0.28
N SER A 117 13.08 6.25 0.39
CA SER A 117 13.44 7.26 1.39
C SER A 117 14.34 8.31 0.77
N GLY A 118 14.17 9.57 1.18
CA GLY A 118 14.97 10.68 0.66
C GLY A 118 14.34 12.05 0.98
N PRO A 119 15.03 13.15 0.66
CA PRO A 119 14.42 14.48 0.72
C PRO A 119 13.20 14.58 -0.22
N LEU A 120 12.33 15.57 0.00
CA LEU A 120 11.09 15.73 -0.79
C LEU A 120 11.32 15.84 -2.30
N THR A 121 12.49 16.34 -2.73
CA THR A 121 12.85 16.47 -4.15
C THR A 121 13.11 15.11 -4.82
N ASP A 122 13.61 14.14 -4.06
CA ASP A 122 14.12 12.88 -4.59
C ASP A 122 13.14 11.72 -4.33
N LEU A 123 12.29 11.88 -3.31
CA LEU A 123 11.31 10.88 -2.88
C LEU A 123 10.38 10.39 -4.01
N PRO A 124 9.85 11.26 -4.91
CA PRO A 124 8.99 10.79 -6.01
C PRO A 124 9.70 9.78 -6.93
N ALA A 125 10.93 10.08 -7.35
CA ALA A 125 11.72 9.19 -8.21
C ALA A 125 12.15 7.91 -7.49
N ALA A 126 12.38 7.97 -6.17
CA ALA A 126 12.61 6.76 -5.37
C ALA A 126 11.35 5.91 -5.26
N LEU A 127 10.18 6.53 -5.07
CA LEU A 127 8.89 5.84 -4.97
C LEU A 127 8.49 5.17 -6.29
N GLU A 128 8.73 5.82 -7.43
CA GLU A 128 8.51 5.19 -8.75
C GLU A 128 9.32 3.90 -8.91
N ARG A 129 10.59 3.91 -8.49
CA ARG A 129 11.42 2.69 -8.46
C ARG A 129 10.85 1.63 -7.52
N ALA A 130 10.38 2.02 -6.34
CA ALA A 130 9.77 1.08 -5.39
C ALA A 130 8.50 0.43 -5.96
N LEU A 131 7.66 1.19 -6.66
CA LEU A 131 6.48 0.66 -7.34
C LEU A 131 6.85 -0.28 -8.49
N ALA A 132 7.89 0.05 -9.27
CA ALA A 132 8.40 -0.82 -10.33
C ALA A 132 8.89 -2.18 -9.78
N VAL A 133 9.53 -2.21 -8.60
CA VAL A 133 9.89 -3.46 -7.92
C VAL A 133 8.65 -4.30 -7.63
N LEU A 134 7.59 -3.70 -7.09
CA LEU A 134 6.35 -4.44 -6.78
C LEU A 134 5.70 -5.00 -8.05
N ASP A 135 5.75 -4.27 -9.17
CA ASP A 135 5.15 -4.70 -10.43
C ASP A 135 5.83 -5.93 -11.03
N VAL A 136 7.16 -6.01 -10.95
CA VAL A 136 7.94 -7.09 -11.60
C VAL A 136 8.18 -8.29 -10.70
N THR A 137 8.19 -8.13 -9.38
CA THR A 137 8.50 -9.21 -8.44
C THR A 137 7.26 -9.97 -8.01
N ARG A 138 7.42 -11.25 -7.64
CA ARG A 138 6.33 -12.15 -7.21
C ARG A 138 6.59 -12.76 -5.85
N THR A 139 7.86 -12.87 -5.45
CA THR A 139 8.25 -13.41 -4.14
C THR A 139 8.90 -12.35 -3.24
N PRO A 140 8.86 -12.52 -1.90
CA PRO A 140 9.57 -11.63 -0.99
C PRO A 140 11.09 -11.56 -1.25
N GLN A 141 11.69 -12.66 -1.69
CA GLN A 141 13.11 -12.71 -2.01
C GLN A 141 13.43 -11.89 -3.26
N GLU A 142 12.66 -12.08 -4.35
CA GLU A 142 12.81 -11.26 -5.57
C GLU A 142 12.63 -9.77 -5.27
N GLN A 143 11.64 -9.43 -4.43
CA GLN A 143 11.42 -8.06 -3.98
C GLN A 143 12.63 -7.49 -3.25
N ALA A 144 13.22 -8.25 -2.32
CA ALA A 144 14.40 -7.82 -1.56
C ALA A 144 15.64 -7.65 -2.45
N ASP A 145 15.83 -8.54 -3.43
CA ASP A 145 16.95 -8.49 -4.36
C ASP A 145 16.82 -7.30 -5.32
N ALA A 146 15.65 -7.12 -5.94
CA ALA A 146 15.38 -5.98 -6.83
C ALA A 146 15.42 -4.63 -6.09
N ALA A 147 14.91 -4.57 -4.86
CA ALA A 147 15.02 -3.36 -4.03
C ALA A 147 16.48 -3.00 -3.76
N ARG A 148 17.34 -4.00 -3.47
CA ARG A 148 18.77 -3.79 -3.23
C ARG A 148 19.49 -3.29 -4.49
N GLU A 149 19.21 -3.87 -5.64
CA GLU A 149 19.77 -3.43 -6.94
C GLU A 149 19.44 -1.96 -7.23
N LEU A 150 18.23 -1.53 -6.89
CA LEU A 150 17.75 -0.16 -7.10
C LEU A 150 18.08 0.80 -5.96
N ARG A 151 18.88 0.38 -4.98
CA ARG A 151 19.24 1.15 -3.79
C ARG A 151 18.04 1.65 -2.98
N LEU A 152 17.05 0.79 -2.82
CA LEU A 152 15.86 1.01 -2.00
C LEU A 152 16.00 0.29 -0.66
N GLY A 153 15.28 0.77 0.35
CA GLY A 153 15.23 0.16 1.66
C GLY A 153 14.14 -0.91 1.77
N GLN A 154 13.94 -1.38 2.99
CA GLN A 154 12.84 -2.27 3.37
C GLN A 154 11.94 -1.59 4.38
N CYS A 155 10.67 -1.94 4.38
CA CYS A 155 9.73 -1.45 5.39
C CYS A 155 8.76 -2.54 5.84
N THR A 156 8.17 -2.33 7.01
CA THR A 156 7.08 -3.13 7.54
C THR A 156 6.00 -2.20 8.07
N LEU A 157 4.75 -2.44 7.66
CA LEU A 157 3.58 -1.71 8.13
C LEU A 157 2.75 -2.61 9.04
N THR A 158 2.53 -2.18 10.28
CA THR A 158 1.80 -2.95 11.30
C THR A 158 0.63 -2.14 11.85
N LEU A 159 -0.55 -2.73 11.90
CA LEU A 159 -1.71 -2.10 12.55
C LEU A 159 -1.54 -2.22 14.07
N ALA A 160 -1.56 -1.08 14.77
CA ALA A 160 -1.56 -1.09 16.23
C ALA A 160 -2.87 -1.72 16.76
N PRO A 161 -2.82 -2.47 17.88
CA PRO A 161 -4.03 -2.92 18.55
C PRO A 161 -4.90 -1.70 18.93
N THR A 162 -6.19 -1.74 18.59
CA THR A 162 -7.14 -0.81 19.20
C THR A 162 -7.26 -1.13 20.69
N PRO A 163 -7.18 -0.11 21.57
CA PRO A 163 -7.33 -0.29 23.01
C PRO A 163 -8.73 -0.79 23.40
#